data_AF-A0A383D419-F1
#
_entry.id   AF-A0A383D419-F1
#
_cell.length_a   1.000
_cell.length_b   1.000
_cell.length_c   1.000
_cell.angle_alpha   90.00
_cell.angle_beta   90.00
_cell.angle_gamma   90.00
#
_symmetry.space_group_name_H-M   'P 1'
#
loop_
_entity.id
_entity.type
_entity.pdbx_description
1 polymer ?
#
loop_
_entity_poly.entity_id
_entity_poly.type
_entity_poly.pdbx_seq_one_letter_code
_entity_poly.pdbx_strand_id
1 'polypeptide(L)'
;QFLIVLTFGFSLFIGCEDSNPGQTGYIPIDPHDTFPDLGHDAPYIEGSIYFGRKEYIEYHSGSLPIILSAAHGGWEEPTEIPDRTQGITQIDTNTYHLTKVIMDTLTARFGGKPHVVLCLLERLKLDANREELEAAEGNVYAERAWEEYHHYLDIAKELVTVNHGSGIVFDIHGHGKNPNGYYDLRTWLGYLIKGHELDLPDEELNTVAFKDKSSIRALADSSAFAFVNIVHGETSL
;
A
#
# COMPACT_ATOMS: atom_id res chain seq x y z
N GLN A 1 13.93 4.33 82.92
CA GLN A 1 14.81 4.93 81.90
C GLN A 1 14.03 4.92 80.60
N PHE A 2 13.25 5.98 80.36
CA PHE A 2 12.42 6.16 79.17
C PHE A 2 13.18 7.08 78.23
N LEU A 3 13.47 6.62 77.01
CA LEU A 3 14.12 7.41 75.97
C LEU A 3 13.04 7.93 75.03
N ILE A 4 12.76 9.23 75.13
CA ILE A 4 11.94 9.99 74.19
C ILE A 4 12.86 10.37 73.02
N VAL A 5 12.55 9.92 71.81
CA VAL A 5 13.21 10.38 70.59
C VAL A 5 12.24 11.29 69.85
N LEU A 6 12.50 12.60 69.96
CA LEU A 6 11.91 13.62 69.09
C LEU A 6 12.49 13.44 67.69
N THR A 7 11.63 13.21 66.70
CA THR A 7 12.02 13.30 65.28
C THR A 7 11.46 14.60 64.73
N PHE A 8 12.35 15.55 64.43
CA PHE A 8 12.03 16.78 63.70
C PHE A 8 11.91 16.44 62.21
N GLY A 9 10.81 16.90 61.60
CA GLY A 9 10.50 16.66 60.20
C GLY A 9 11.28 17.56 59.23
N PHE A 10 11.29 17.13 57.97
CA PHE A 10 11.36 18.02 56.82
C PHE A 10 10.35 17.54 55.79
N SER A 11 9.23 18.26 55.70
CA SER A 11 8.30 18.17 54.58
C SER A 11 8.88 19.01 53.45
N LEU A 12 9.42 18.38 52.40
CA LEU A 12 9.60 19.06 51.12
C LEU A 12 8.31 18.89 50.31
N PHE A 13 7.52 19.97 50.29
CA PHE A 13 6.58 20.24 49.21
C PHE A 13 7.39 20.83 48.05
N ILE A 14 7.50 20.10 46.94
CA ILE A 14 7.83 20.69 45.64
C ILE A 14 6.54 20.60 44.82
N GLY A 15 5.96 21.76 44.55
CA GLY A 15 4.79 21.94 43.71
C GLY A 15 5.10 21.70 42.24
N CYS A 16 4.04 21.34 41.52
CA CYS A 16 3.99 21.00 40.10
C CYS A 16 4.55 22.09 39.18
N GLU A 17 5.16 21.65 38.08
CA GLU A 17 4.99 22.32 36.80
C GLU A 17 4.69 21.24 35.75
N ASP A 18 3.43 21.19 35.32
CA ASP A 18 2.98 20.40 34.18
C ASP A 18 3.57 21.05 32.91
N SER A 19 4.46 20.33 32.22
CA SER A 19 4.92 20.73 30.89
C SER A 19 4.17 19.95 29.81
N ASN A 20 3.04 20.50 29.35
CA ASN A 20 2.55 20.39 27.98
C ASN A 20 1.43 21.42 27.77
N PRO A 21 1.28 22.09 26.61
CA PRO A 21 1.52 21.54 25.27
C PRO A 21 2.19 22.51 24.27
N GLY A 22 2.84 21.97 23.23
CA GLY A 22 3.17 22.77 22.04
C GLY A 22 4.60 22.65 21.54
N GLN A 23 5.11 21.42 21.34
CA GLN A 23 6.06 21.23 20.26
C GLN A 23 5.25 21.19 18.96
N THR A 24 5.04 22.37 18.35
CA THR A 24 4.87 22.39 16.90
C THR A 24 6.15 21.81 16.33
N GLY A 25 6.09 20.56 15.90
CA GLY A 25 7.18 19.85 15.24
C GLY A 25 7.53 20.55 13.93
N TYR A 26 8.21 21.67 14.03
CA TYR A 26 8.88 22.27 12.89
C TYR A 26 10.11 21.41 12.65
N ILE A 27 9.92 20.37 11.83
CA ILE A 27 11.04 19.61 11.30
C ILE A 27 11.67 20.51 10.24
N PRO A 28 12.94 20.89 10.39
CA PRO A 28 13.62 21.63 9.35
C PRO A 28 13.60 20.77 8.09
N ILE A 29 12.87 21.21 7.07
CA ILE A 29 13.04 20.70 5.71
C ILE A 29 14.48 21.11 5.36
N ASP A 30 15.37 20.14 5.19
CA ASP A 30 16.72 20.42 4.71
C ASP A 30 16.56 20.98 3.29
N PRO A 31 16.85 22.28 3.05
CA PRO A 31 16.63 22.90 1.75
C PRO A 31 17.60 22.37 0.66
N HIS A 32 18.38 21.32 0.97
CA HIS A 32 19.32 20.67 0.09
C HIS A 32 19.14 19.15 -0.08
N ASP A 33 18.05 18.53 0.38
CA ASP A 33 17.80 17.12 0.05
C ASP A 33 17.33 17.02 -1.41
N THR A 34 18.29 17.07 -2.34
CA THR A 34 18.05 16.85 -3.76
C THR A 34 17.91 15.35 -3.99
N PHE A 35 16.71 14.92 -4.39
CA PHE A 35 16.50 13.53 -4.75
C PHE A 35 17.20 13.21 -6.07
N PRO A 36 17.83 12.03 -6.20
CA PRO A 36 18.29 11.57 -7.50
C PRO A 36 17.09 11.36 -8.43
N ASP A 37 17.31 11.43 -9.75
CA ASP A 37 16.27 11.14 -10.73
C ASP A 37 15.61 9.77 -10.46
N LEU A 38 14.31 9.67 -10.74
CA LEU A 38 13.62 8.37 -10.71
C LEU A 38 14.32 7.42 -11.69
N GLY A 39 14.58 6.20 -11.24
CA GLY A 39 15.32 5.21 -12.02
C GLY A 39 16.83 5.36 -12.06
N HIS A 40 17.44 6.18 -11.20
CA HIS A 40 18.90 6.21 -11.03
C HIS A 40 19.49 4.85 -10.60
N ASP A 41 18.67 3.95 -10.05
CA ASP A 41 19.01 2.61 -9.60
C ASP A 41 18.84 1.53 -10.70
N ALA A 42 18.42 1.93 -11.90
CA ALA A 42 18.40 1.07 -13.08
C ALA A 42 19.83 0.65 -13.50
N PRO A 43 20.00 -0.49 -14.19
CA PRO A 43 18.96 -1.37 -14.73
C PRO A 43 18.31 -2.30 -13.69
N TYR A 44 17.03 -2.63 -13.92
CA TYR A 44 16.23 -3.53 -13.09
C TYR A 44 16.40 -5.00 -13.51
N ILE A 45 17.35 -5.68 -12.88
CA ILE A 45 17.72 -7.06 -13.18
C ILE A 45 16.76 -8.02 -12.47
N GLU A 46 16.27 -9.04 -13.19
CA GLU A 46 15.46 -10.12 -12.62
C GLU A 46 16.11 -10.72 -11.37
N GLY A 47 15.32 -10.91 -10.31
CA GLY A 47 15.74 -11.53 -9.07
C GLY A 47 16.38 -10.57 -8.06
N SER A 48 16.69 -9.34 -8.47
CA SER A 48 17.22 -8.28 -7.60
C SER A 48 16.13 -7.54 -6.83
N ILE A 49 16.55 -6.87 -5.76
CA ILE A 49 15.70 -6.01 -4.91
C ILE A 49 16.24 -4.59 -4.99
N TYR A 50 15.32 -3.64 -5.13
CA TYR A 50 15.58 -2.21 -5.21
C TYR A 50 14.81 -1.49 -4.11
N PHE A 51 15.33 -0.35 -3.66
CA PHE A 51 14.78 0.40 -2.56
C PHE A 51 14.70 1.88 -2.91
N GLY A 52 13.56 2.48 -2.60
CA GLY A 52 13.40 3.92 -2.59
C GLY A 52 14.21 4.59 -1.48
N ARG A 53 14.10 5.92 -1.38
CA ARG A 53 14.74 6.71 -0.33
C ARG A 53 14.39 6.13 1.04
N LYS A 54 15.42 5.89 1.87
CA LYS A 54 15.28 5.33 3.23
C LYS A 54 14.54 3.98 3.29
N GLU A 55 14.52 3.22 2.19
CA GLU A 55 13.82 1.94 2.07
C GLU A 55 12.31 2.05 2.28
N TYR A 56 11.72 3.24 2.08
CA TYR A 56 10.29 3.45 2.21
C TYR A 56 9.49 2.67 1.17
N ILE A 57 10.08 2.41 0.00
CA ILE A 57 9.51 1.57 -1.04
C ILE A 57 10.47 0.41 -1.32
N GLU A 58 9.95 -0.80 -1.44
CA GLU A 58 10.70 -2.02 -1.76
C GLU A 58 10.18 -2.61 -3.08
N TYR A 59 11.08 -2.84 -4.04
CA TYR A 59 10.76 -3.44 -5.33
C TYR A 59 11.55 -4.74 -5.57
N HIS A 60 10.85 -5.85 -5.78
CA HIS A 60 11.42 -7.12 -6.24
C HIS A 60 11.20 -7.22 -7.75
N SER A 61 12.30 -7.19 -8.50
CA SER A 61 12.23 -7.39 -9.96
C SER A 61 12.03 -8.87 -10.26
N GLY A 62 10.97 -9.19 -11.00
CA GLY A 62 10.58 -10.54 -11.36
C GLY A 62 10.74 -10.87 -12.84
N SER A 63 10.25 -12.04 -13.23
CA SER A 63 10.17 -12.51 -14.61
C SER A 63 8.80 -13.05 -15.00
N LEU A 64 7.91 -13.31 -14.04
CA LEU A 64 6.55 -13.73 -14.36
C LEU A 64 5.72 -12.53 -14.88
N PRO A 65 4.71 -12.75 -15.74
CA PRO A 65 3.75 -11.72 -16.16
C PRO A 65 2.72 -11.41 -15.05
N ILE A 66 3.20 -11.29 -13.81
CA ILE A 66 2.41 -11.05 -12.60
C ILE A 66 3.12 -9.96 -11.80
N ILE A 67 2.37 -8.92 -11.45
CA ILE A 67 2.82 -7.83 -10.59
C ILE A 67 1.96 -7.87 -9.33
N LEU A 68 2.59 -7.90 -8.17
CA LEU A 68 1.95 -7.77 -6.87
C LEU A 68 2.26 -6.39 -6.30
N SER A 69 1.26 -5.71 -5.76
CA SER A 69 1.45 -4.45 -5.05
C SER A 69 0.79 -4.49 -3.69
N ALA A 70 1.38 -3.80 -2.71
CA ALA A 70 0.73 -3.56 -1.42
C ALA A 70 1.11 -2.16 -0.93
N ALA A 71 0.16 -1.22 -1.05
CA ALA A 71 0.35 0.17 -0.69
C ALA A 71 0.24 0.45 0.82
N HIS A 72 -0.43 -0.44 1.58
CA HIS A 72 -0.88 -0.15 2.95
C HIS A 72 -0.42 -1.19 3.99
N GLY A 73 0.61 -1.98 3.66
CA GLY A 73 1.12 -3.03 4.54
C GLY A 73 2.30 -2.64 5.43
N GLY A 74 2.83 -1.42 5.24
CA GLY A 74 3.98 -0.88 5.95
C GLY A 74 3.69 -0.43 7.38
N TRP A 75 4.74 -0.29 8.18
CA TRP A 75 4.70 0.07 9.61
C TRP A 75 5.71 1.17 9.96
N GLU A 76 6.42 1.72 8.97
CA GLU A 76 7.41 2.76 9.21
C GLU A 76 6.72 4.11 9.41
N GLU A 77 7.02 4.74 10.55
CA GLU A 77 6.50 6.04 10.95
C GLU A 77 7.63 7.07 11.13
N PRO A 78 8.39 7.40 10.06
CA PRO A 78 9.52 8.29 10.19
C PRO A 78 9.07 9.68 10.63
N THR A 79 9.85 10.33 11.49
CA THR A 79 9.48 11.65 11.99
C THR A 79 9.45 12.69 10.87
N GLU A 80 10.30 12.56 9.84
CA GLU A 80 10.39 13.53 8.72
C GLU A 80 9.12 13.62 7.86
N ILE A 81 8.23 12.63 7.97
CA ILE A 81 6.92 12.62 7.35
C ILE A 81 5.87 12.83 8.46
N PRO A 82 5.16 13.97 8.48
CA PRO A 82 4.08 14.18 9.43
C PRO A 82 2.91 13.22 9.15
N ASP A 83 2.08 12.99 10.17
CA ASP A 83 0.86 12.22 9.98
C ASP A 83 -0.10 12.95 9.04
N ARG A 84 -0.69 12.20 8.12
CA ARG A 84 -1.76 12.66 7.25
C ARG A 84 -3.00 12.95 8.07
N THR A 85 -3.75 13.95 7.62
CA THR A 85 -4.95 14.44 8.31
C THR A 85 -6.24 14.13 7.56
N GLN A 86 -6.15 13.71 6.30
CA GLN A 86 -7.27 13.40 5.43
C GLN A 86 -7.31 11.90 5.05
N GLY A 87 -8.50 11.45 4.64
CA GLY A 87 -8.71 10.10 4.14
C GLY A 87 -8.68 9.01 5.22
N ILE A 88 -8.44 7.77 4.79
CA ILE A 88 -8.28 6.63 5.69
C ILE A 88 -6.80 6.49 6.03
N THR A 89 -6.51 6.36 7.32
CA THR A 89 -5.14 6.25 7.83
C THR A 89 -4.80 4.88 8.41
N GLN A 90 -5.79 3.99 8.53
CA GLN A 90 -5.59 2.66 9.09
C GLN A 90 -4.79 1.77 8.14
N ILE A 91 -3.80 1.09 8.70
CA ILE A 91 -3.00 0.07 8.03
C ILE A 91 -3.85 -1.13 7.59
N ASP A 92 -3.50 -1.70 6.43
CA ASP A 92 -3.99 -3.00 6.00
C ASP A 92 -3.11 -4.10 6.61
N THR A 93 -3.42 -4.47 7.85
CA THR A 93 -2.58 -5.37 8.65
C THR A 93 -2.20 -6.65 7.90
N ASN A 94 -0.92 -7.03 7.98
CA ASN A 94 -0.31 -8.22 7.38
C ASN A 94 -0.28 -8.28 5.85
N THR A 95 -0.74 -7.26 5.10
CA THR A 95 -0.69 -7.31 3.63
C THR A 95 0.74 -7.36 3.07
N TYR A 96 1.73 -6.74 3.73
CA TYR A 96 3.15 -6.90 3.40
C TYR A 96 3.57 -8.38 3.44
N HIS A 97 3.32 -9.05 4.58
CA HIS A 97 3.68 -10.46 4.76
C HIS A 97 2.89 -11.39 3.84
N LEU A 98 1.60 -11.14 3.66
CA LEU A 98 0.76 -11.90 2.73
C LEU A 98 1.31 -11.80 1.30
N THR A 99 1.69 -10.60 0.86
CA THR A 99 2.24 -10.38 -0.48
C THR A 99 3.55 -11.14 -0.69
N LYS A 100 4.43 -11.17 0.31
CA LYS A 100 5.65 -11.99 0.29
C LYS A 100 5.34 -13.50 0.22
N VAL A 101 4.36 -13.98 0.97
CA VAL A 101 3.92 -15.38 0.90
C VAL A 101 3.37 -15.73 -0.48
N ILE A 102 2.59 -14.83 -1.10
CA ILE A 102 2.10 -15.01 -2.47
C ILE A 102 3.29 -15.07 -3.45
N MET A 103 4.25 -14.15 -3.33
CA MET A 103 5.48 -14.14 -4.13
C MET A 103 6.24 -15.47 -4.05
N ASP A 104 6.50 -15.97 -2.84
CA ASP A 104 7.21 -17.24 -2.64
C ASP A 104 6.42 -18.43 -3.19
N THR A 105 5.09 -18.41 -3.02
CA THR A 105 4.20 -19.46 -3.53
C THR A 105 4.20 -19.50 -5.07
N LEU A 106 4.10 -18.33 -5.72
CA LEU A 106 4.19 -18.22 -7.18
C LEU A 106 5.56 -18.66 -7.69
N THR A 107 6.63 -18.29 -6.98
CA THR A 107 8.00 -18.69 -7.29
C THR A 107 8.17 -20.20 -7.26
N ALA A 108 7.73 -20.84 -6.18
CA ALA A 108 7.80 -22.29 -6.03
C ALA A 108 6.96 -23.03 -7.10
N ARG A 109 5.82 -22.46 -7.48
CA ARG A 109 4.88 -23.08 -8.43
C ARG A 109 5.32 -22.94 -9.89
N PHE A 110 5.87 -21.79 -10.27
CA PHE A 110 6.11 -21.44 -11.68
C PHE A 110 7.59 -21.34 -12.05
N GLY A 111 8.51 -21.38 -11.07
CA GLY A 111 9.95 -21.37 -11.32
C GLY A 111 10.55 -19.99 -11.68
N GLY A 112 9.74 -18.93 -11.62
CA GLY A 112 10.16 -17.54 -11.76
C GLY A 112 9.46 -16.66 -10.72
N LYS A 113 9.97 -15.46 -10.44
CA LYS A 113 9.36 -14.55 -9.45
C LYS A 113 8.35 -13.61 -10.09
N PRO A 114 7.22 -13.29 -9.45
CA PRO A 114 6.45 -12.11 -9.84
C PRO A 114 7.25 -10.84 -9.54
N HIS A 115 6.90 -9.73 -10.20
CA HIS A 115 7.32 -8.41 -9.74
C HIS A 115 6.54 -8.07 -8.46
N VAL A 116 7.19 -7.46 -7.46
CA VAL A 116 6.51 -7.06 -6.21
C VAL A 116 6.92 -5.66 -5.81
N VAL A 117 5.96 -4.75 -5.62
CA VAL A 117 6.20 -3.38 -5.13
C VAL A 117 5.46 -3.17 -3.81
N LEU A 118 6.18 -2.77 -2.77
CA LEU A 118 5.66 -2.65 -1.41
C LEU A 118 5.94 -1.24 -0.89
N CYS A 119 4.94 -0.62 -0.29
CA CYS A 119 5.13 0.58 0.53
C CYS A 119 5.35 0.14 1.99
N LEU A 120 6.50 0.52 2.57
CA LEU A 120 6.88 0.22 3.96
C LEU A 120 6.46 1.33 4.93
N LEU A 121 6.09 2.51 4.42
CA LEU A 121 5.45 3.54 5.22
C LEU A 121 4.07 3.08 5.69
N GLU A 122 3.71 3.41 6.93
CA GLU A 122 2.33 3.25 7.39
C GLU A 122 1.40 4.15 6.57
N ARG A 123 0.16 3.71 6.32
CA ARG A 123 -0.85 4.48 5.58
C ARG A 123 -1.10 5.87 6.18
N LEU A 124 -0.88 6.01 7.49
CA LEU A 124 -0.89 7.27 8.23
C LEU A 124 0.14 8.28 7.69
N LYS A 125 1.28 7.82 7.18
CA LYS A 125 2.34 8.65 6.61
C LYS A 125 2.18 8.87 5.11
N LEU A 126 1.77 7.84 4.39
CA LEU A 126 1.57 7.88 2.93
C LEU A 126 0.49 6.88 2.52
N ASP A 127 -0.55 7.35 1.82
CA ASP A 127 -1.48 6.46 1.11
C ASP A 127 -1.11 6.43 -0.38
N ALA A 128 -0.22 5.50 -0.74
CA ALA A 128 0.22 5.30 -2.12
C ALA A 128 -0.88 4.76 -3.06
N ASN A 129 -2.14 4.64 -2.60
CA ASN A 129 -3.31 4.29 -3.41
C ASN A 129 -4.28 5.50 -3.54
N ARG A 130 -3.71 6.71 -3.55
CA ARG A 130 -4.36 8.00 -3.81
C ARG A 130 -3.53 8.82 -4.78
N GLU A 131 -4.14 9.85 -5.38
CA GLU A 131 -3.35 10.86 -6.08
C GLU A 131 -2.36 11.53 -5.12
N GLU A 132 -1.20 11.91 -5.65
CA GLU A 132 -0.05 12.44 -4.89
C GLU A 132 -0.42 13.49 -3.84
N LEU A 133 -1.27 14.47 -4.21
CA LEU A 133 -1.66 15.54 -3.30
C LEU A 133 -2.44 15.02 -2.07
N GLU A 134 -3.37 14.09 -2.25
CA GLU A 134 -4.07 13.44 -1.13
C GLU A 134 -3.13 12.47 -0.41
N ALA A 135 -2.30 11.74 -1.16
CA ALA A 135 -1.41 10.71 -0.65
C ALA A 135 -0.34 11.26 0.29
N ALA A 136 0.27 12.39 -0.04
CA ALA A 136 1.47 12.92 0.61
C ALA A 136 1.26 14.25 1.36
N GLU A 137 0.10 14.91 1.17
CA GLU A 137 -0.27 16.18 1.81
C GLU A 137 0.82 17.28 1.72
N GLY A 138 1.59 17.31 0.62
CA GLY A 138 2.62 18.32 0.35
C GLY A 138 3.96 18.10 1.06
N ASN A 139 4.17 16.95 1.71
CA ASN A 139 5.48 16.62 2.29
C ASN A 139 6.40 16.03 1.21
N VAL A 140 7.51 16.71 0.95
CA VAL A 140 8.47 16.32 -0.11
C VAL A 140 9.03 14.90 0.01
N TYR A 141 9.15 14.34 1.22
CA TYR A 141 9.64 12.97 1.41
C TYR A 141 8.55 11.92 1.18
N ALA A 142 7.30 12.24 1.52
CA ALA A 142 6.14 11.41 1.19
C ALA A 142 5.83 11.45 -0.31
N GLU A 143 5.91 12.63 -0.95
CA GLU A 143 5.82 12.79 -2.41
C GLU A 143 6.90 11.95 -3.09
N ARG A 144 8.15 12.01 -2.59
CA ARG A 144 9.23 11.19 -3.14
C ARG A 144 8.95 9.69 -3.03
N ALA A 145 8.48 9.21 -1.89
CA ALA A 145 8.12 7.80 -1.72
C ALA A 145 6.94 7.40 -2.62
N TRP A 146 5.96 8.29 -2.81
CA TRP A 146 4.85 8.10 -3.76
C TRP A 146 5.38 7.94 -5.19
N GLU A 147 6.25 8.85 -5.64
CA GLU A 147 6.87 8.80 -6.96
C GLU A 147 7.64 7.50 -7.18
N GLU A 148 8.45 7.07 -6.20
CA GLU A 148 9.23 5.83 -6.28
C GLU A 148 8.33 4.59 -6.35
N TYR A 149 7.24 4.56 -5.58
CA TYR A 149 6.25 3.48 -5.62
C TYR A 149 5.63 3.34 -7.02
N HIS A 150 5.14 4.44 -7.58
CA HIS A 150 4.51 4.43 -8.90
C HIS A 150 5.53 4.19 -10.02
N HIS A 151 6.75 4.71 -9.90
CA HIS A 151 7.83 4.45 -10.84
C HIS A 151 8.16 2.95 -10.91
N TYR A 152 8.33 2.27 -9.76
CA TYR A 152 8.59 0.83 -9.77
C TYR A 152 7.43 0.00 -10.33
N LEU A 153 6.17 0.43 -10.12
CA LEU A 153 5.02 -0.20 -10.77
C LEU A 153 5.05 -0.04 -12.29
N ASP A 154 5.39 1.16 -12.79
CA ASP A 154 5.48 1.42 -14.22
C ASP A 154 6.63 0.63 -14.87
N ILE A 155 7.77 0.52 -14.20
CA ILE A 155 8.88 -0.35 -14.61
C ILE A 155 8.44 -1.82 -14.67
N ALA A 156 7.76 -2.32 -13.65
CA ALA A 156 7.26 -3.69 -13.64
C ALA A 156 6.29 -3.93 -14.81
N LYS A 157 5.38 -2.98 -15.08
CA LYS A 157 4.45 -3.03 -16.23
C LYS A 157 5.19 -3.03 -17.56
N GLU A 158 6.22 -2.20 -17.71
CA GLU A 158 7.04 -2.16 -18.92
C GLU A 158 7.75 -3.50 -19.15
N LEU A 159 8.43 -4.02 -18.13
CA LEU A 159 9.13 -5.30 -18.22
C LEU A 159 8.18 -6.46 -18.55
N VAL A 160 6.99 -6.50 -17.95
CA VAL A 160 5.95 -7.48 -18.28
C VAL A 160 5.49 -7.32 -19.74
N THR A 161 5.26 -6.09 -20.19
CA THR A 161 4.81 -5.82 -21.57
C THR A 161 5.86 -6.22 -22.59
N VAL A 162 7.13 -5.87 -22.37
CA VAL A 162 8.24 -6.18 -23.28
C VAL A 162 8.49 -7.69 -23.36
N ASN A 163 8.44 -8.40 -22.23
CA ASN A 163 8.82 -9.82 -22.18
C ASN A 163 7.66 -10.77 -22.49
N HIS A 164 6.41 -10.36 -22.22
CA HIS A 164 5.23 -11.24 -22.31
C HIS A 164 4.08 -10.66 -23.12
N GLY A 165 4.16 -9.40 -23.54
CA GLY A 165 3.08 -8.67 -24.23
C GLY A 165 1.97 -8.18 -23.30
N SER A 166 1.62 -8.95 -22.26
CA SER A 166 0.61 -8.60 -21.26
C SER A 166 0.84 -9.37 -19.95
N GLY A 167 0.21 -8.91 -18.87
CA GLY A 167 0.19 -9.61 -17.60
C GLY A 167 -0.91 -9.11 -16.68
N ILE A 168 -0.87 -9.55 -15.43
CA ILE A 168 -1.89 -9.23 -14.41
C ILE A 168 -1.26 -8.49 -13.24
N VAL A 169 -1.98 -7.50 -12.72
CA VAL A 169 -1.63 -6.78 -11.49
C VAL A 169 -2.60 -7.19 -10.39
N PHE A 170 -2.08 -7.59 -9.24
CA PHE A 170 -2.85 -7.80 -8.02
C PHE A 170 -2.44 -6.76 -6.99
N ASP A 171 -3.39 -5.88 -6.65
CA ASP A 171 -3.23 -4.92 -5.56
C ASP A 171 -3.80 -5.50 -4.27
N ILE A 172 -2.92 -5.81 -3.32
CA ILE A 172 -3.22 -6.60 -2.14
C ILE A 172 -3.63 -5.66 -1.01
N HIS A 173 -4.91 -5.75 -0.64
CA HIS A 173 -5.51 -4.97 0.42
C HIS A 173 -6.07 -5.84 1.54
N GLY A 174 -6.09 -5.25 2.74
CA GLY A 174 -6.84 -5.76 3.87
C GLY A 174 -8.23 -5.16 3.87
N HIS A 175 -9.21 -5.90 4.37
CA HIS A 175 -10.52 -5.32 4.67
C HIS A 175 -10.88 -5.60 6.13
N GLY A 176 -11.47 -4.59 6.75
CA GLY A 176 -12.00 -4.71 8.10
C GLY A 176 -13.35 -5.41 8.13
N LYS A 177 -14.16 -5.01 9.11
CA LYS A 177 -15.54 -5.46 9.27
C LYS A 177 -16.38 -5.03 8.08
N ASN A 178 -17.20 -5.94 7.54
CA ASN A 178 -18.08 -5.63 6.42
C ASN A 178 -19.19 -4.65 6.82
N PRO A 179 -19.86 -4.00 5.83
CA PRO A 179 -21.00 -3.13 6.08
C PRO A 179 -22.16 -3.78 6.84
N ASN A 180 -22.31 -5.11 6.73
CA ASN A 180 -23.31 -5.89 7.47
C ASN A 180 -22.90 -6.22 8.91
N GLY A 181 -21.70 -5.81 9.33
CA GLY A 181 -21.20 -5.95 10.67
C GLY A 181 -20.54 -7.30 11.00
N TYR A 182 -20.15 -8.09 10.00
CA TYR A 182 -19.40 -9.34 10.21
C TYR A 182 -18.02 -9.28 9.56
N TYR A 183 -17.09 -10.07 10.08
CA TYR A 183 -15.83 -10.35 9.37
C TYR A 183 -16.10 -11.46 8.37
N ASP A 184 -15.86 -11.19 7.09
CA ASP A 184 -15.83 -12.24 6.07
C ASP A 184 -14.43 -12.81 5.97
N LEU A 185 -14.33 -14.13 6.06
CA LEU A 185 -13.06 -14.86 6.05
C LEU A 185 -12.67 -15.30 4.63
N ARG A 186 -13.50 -14.99 3.62
CA ARG A 186 -13.22 -15.30 2.22
C ARG A 186 -12.28 -14.26 1.63
N THR A 187 -11.46 -14.68 0.67
CA THR A 187 -10.74 -13.76 -0.21
C THR A 187 -11.70 -13.11 -1.18
N TRP A 188 -11.57 -11.80 -1.39
CA TRP A 188 -12.38 -11.02 -2.31
C TRP A 188 -11.55 -10.60 -3.51
N LEU A 189 -12.17 -10.59 -4.69
CA LEU A 189 -11.59 -10.02 -5.90
C LEU A 189 -12.38 -8.76 -6.26
N GLY A 190 -11.72 -7.61 -6.24
CA GLY A 190 -12.30 -6.32 -6.59
C GLY A 190 -12.08 -5.99 -8.05
N TYR A 191 -13.16 -5.72 -8.79
CA TYR A 191 -13.11 -5.44 -10.24
C TYR A 191 -13.40 -3.98 -10.61
N LEU A 192 -13.33 -3.06 -9.63
CA LEU A 192 -13.85 -1.69 -9.74
C LEU A 192 -15.34 -1.62 -10.11
N ILE A 193 -16.11 -2.63 -9.68
CA ILE A 193 -17.57 -2.71 -9.81
C ILE A 193 -18.16 -2.63 -8.40
N LYS A 194 -19.11 -1.73 -8.18
CA LYS A 194 -19.78 -1.59 -6.88
C LYS A 194 -20.75 -2.74 -6.66
N GLY A 195 -20.95 -3.12 -5.39
CA GLY A 195 -21.83 -4.23 -5.03
C GLY A 195 -23.23 -4.14 -5.64
N HIS A 196 -23.87 -2.97 -5.60
CA HIS A 196 -25.21 -2.79 -6.19
C HIS A 196 -25.21 -2.81 -7.72
N GLU A 197 -24.07 -2.58 -8.37
CA GLU A 197 -23.97 -2.70 -9.82
C GLU A 197 -23.88 -4.17 -10.24
N LEU A 198 -23.35 -5.07 -9.38
CA LEU A 198 -23.35 -6.52 -9.62
C LEU A 198 -24.77 -7.13 -9.61
N ASP A 199 -25.75 -6.43 -9.06
CA ASP A 199 -27.15 -6.86 -9.05
C ASP A 199 -27.92 -6.41 -10.32
N LEU A 200 -27.27 -5.70 -11.24
CA LEU A 200 -27.87 -5.27 -12.50
C LEU A 200 -28.09 -6.47 -13.45
N PRO A 201 -29.07 -6.39 -14.38
CA PRO A 201 -29.26 -7.42 -15.40
C PRO A 201 -28.02 -7.61 -16.28
N ASP A 202 -27.79 -8.85 -16.72
CA ASP A 202 -26.65 -9.22 -17.58
C ASP A 202 -26.53 -8.33 -18.82
N GLU A 203 -27.65 -7.86 -19.40
CA GLU A 203 -27.65 -6.97 -20.56
C GLU A 203 -27.03 -5.60 -20.26
N GLU A 204 -27.20 -5.09 -19.04
CA GLU A 204 -26.60 -3.81 -18.60
C GLU A 204 -25.11 -3.97 -18.29
N LEU A 205 -24.76 -5.07 -17.61
CA LEU A 205 -23.37 -5.41 -17.27
C LEU A 205 -22.51 -5.67 -18.51
N ASN A 206 -23.07 -6.30 -19.54
CA ASN A 206 -22.35 -6.64 -20.78
C ASN A 206 -22.11 -5.45 -21.72
N THR A 207 -22.54 -4.24 -21.38
CA THR A 207 -22.28 -3.07 -22.22
C THR A 207 -20.78 -2.71 -22.23
N VAL A 208 -20.30 -2.21 -23.38
CA VAL A 208 -18.92 -1.74 -23.52
C VAL A 208 -18.61 -0.66 -22.49
N ALA A 209 -19.55 0.28 -22.27
CA ALA A 209 -19.40 1.37 -21.31
C ALA A 209 -19.27 0.89 -19.85
N PHE A 210 -19.87 -0.26 -19.51
CA PHE A 210 -19.74 -0.84 -18.18
C PHE A 210 -18.40 -1.57 -18.03
N LYS A 211 -18.08 -2.46 -18.98
CA LYS A 211 -16.79 -3.16 -19.05
C LYS A 211 -15.59 -2.18 -18.97
N ASP A 212 -15.69 -1.03 -19.64
CA ASP A 212 -14.60 -0.05 -19.70
C ASP A 212 -14.28 0.63 -18.36
N LYS A 213 -15.18 0.52 -17.37
CA LYS A 213 -14.95 1.00 -16.00
C LYS A 213 -14.26 -0.04 -15.10
N SER A 214 -14.19 -1.30 -15.54
CA SER A 214 -13.68 -2.40 -14.73
C SER A 214 -12.16 -2.56 -14.86
N SER A 215 -11.51 -2.96 -13.76
CA SER A 215 -10.08 -3.30 -13.76
C SER A 215 -9.74 -4.56 -14.56
N ILE A 216 -10.74 -5.38 -14.92
CA ILE A 216 -10.56 -6.58 -15.75
C ILE A 216 -10.95 -6.39 -17.22
N ARG A 217 -11.11 -5.14 -17.68
CA ARG A 217 -11.44 -4.82 -19.09
C ARG A 217 -10.53 -5.54 -20.09
N ALA A 218 -9.21 -5.47 -19.88
CA ALA A 218 -8.24 -6.06 -20.80
C ALA A 218 -8.34 -7.60 -20.87
N LEU A 219 -8.66 -8.24 -19.75
CA LEU A 219 -8.95 -9.67 -19.71
C LEU A 219 -10.23 -9.98 -20.51
N ALA A 220 -11.28 -9.17 -20.33
CA ALA A 220 -12.52 -9.33 -21.08
C ALA A 220 -12.33 -9.14 -22.59
N ASP A 221 -11.50 -8.18 -23.01
CA ASP A 221 -11.18 -7.92 -24.43
C ASP A 221 -10.39 -9.05 -25.09
N SER A 222 -9.64 -9.83 -24.32
CA SER A 222 -8.84 -10.95 -24.81
C SER A 222 -9.53 -12.31 -24.63
N SER A 223 -10.70 -12.34 -24.00
CA SER A 223 -11.46 -13.55 -23.70
C SER A 223 -12.47 -13.88 -24.80
N ALA A 224 -12.80 -15.17 -24.94
CA ALA A 224 -13.91 -15.63 -25.76
C ALA A 224 -15.28 -15.51 -25.04
N PHE A 225 -15.26 -15.21 -23.74
CA PHE A 225 -16.46 -15.11 -22.90
C PHE A 225 -16.98 -13.67 -22.85
N ALA A 226 -18.31 -13.51 -22.71
CA ALA A 226 -18.88 -12.20 -22.45
C ALA A 226 -18.42 -11.69 -21.08
N PHE A 227 -18.38 -10.37 -20.91
CA PHE A 227 -17.89 -9.73 -19.69
C PHE A 227 -18.59 -10.26 -18.44
N VAL A 228 -19.91 -10.40 -18.50
CA VAL A 228 -20.73 -10.93 -17.39
C VAL A 228 -20.26 -12.31 -16.93
N ASN A 229 -19.86 -13.19 -17.87
CA ASN A 229 -19.43 -14.56 -17.55
C ASN A 229 -18.06 -14.62 -16.87
N ILE A 230 -17.26 -13.55 -16.99
CA ILE A 230 -15.97 -13.40 -16.30
C ILE A 230 -16.20 -12.84 -14.88
N VAL A 231 -17.21 -11.98 -14.71
CA VAL A 231 -17.58 -11.36 -13.43
C VAL A 231 -18.36 -12.31 -12.53
N HIS A 232 -19.35 -13.03 -13.07
CA HIS A 232 -20.14 -14.02 -12.37
C HIS A 232 -20.60 -15.16 -13.29
N GLY A 233 -20.45 -16.39 -12.82
CA GLY A 233 -20.87 -17.59 -13.55
C GLY A 233 -19.85 -18.72 -13.50
N GLU A 234 -20.06 -19.74 -14.31
CA GLU A 234 -19.22 -20.96 -14.32
C GLU A 234 -17.78 -20.71 -14.77
N THR A 235 -17.56 -19.62 -15.52
CA THR A 235 -16.24 -19.20 -16.02
C THR A 235 -15.69 -17.97 -15.29
N SER A 236 -16.27 -17.64 -14.13
CA SER A 236 -15.77 -16.56 -13.28
C SER A 236 -14.32 -16.82 -12.89
N LEU A 237 -13.55 -15.74 -12.80
CA LEU A 237 -12.28 -15.74 -12.06
C LEU A 237 -12.49 -16.12 -10.60
#